data_AF-A0A2Z5ACG8-F1
#
_entry.id   AF-A0A2Z5ACG8-F1
#
_cell.length_a   1.000
_cell.length_b   1.000
_cell.length_c   1.000
_cell.angle_alpha   90.00
_cell.angle_beta   90.00
_cell.angle_gamma   90.00
#
_symmetry.space_group_name_H-M   'P 1'
#
loop_
_entity.id
_entity.type
_entity.pdbx_description
1 polymer ?
#
loop_
_entity_poly.entity_id
_entity_poly.type
_entity_poly.pdbx_seq_one_letter_code
_entity_poly.pdbx_strand_id
1 'polypeptide(L)'
;MSRHCRFFVSASGSIIIVSQNEGGCGVKKAAGFTLTELMIVVSLIAITAALAVPGFSSMIRSNKVTGAAQELQNLLTYARSEAMARSINVGVTAVTVNDWTGALVVATVTSTVLGEAEILRRFTDTGLAASGVNSTGTSTTVAFRPNGTLVSTAAAVINVCASNDKATTGRTLTISPGGQISMKDFAPTSAKTSGCS
;
A
#
# COMPACT_ATOMS: atom_id res chain seq x y z
N MET A 1 -47.94 24.90 33.56
CA MET A 1 -47.99 23.61 32.83
C MET A 1 -47.99 23.87 31.34
N SER A 2 -47.02 23.26 30.65
CA SER A 2 -46.84 23.02 29.22
C SER A 2 -47.36 24.05 28.19
N ARG A 3 -46.46 24.88 27.67
CA ARG A 3 -46.69 25.70 26.46
C ARG A 3 -46.39 24.84 25.22
N HIS A 4 -47.41 24.53 24.45
CA HIS A 4 -47.26 23.80 23.17
C HIS A 4 -47.14 24.82 22.02
N CYS A 5 -46.03 24.76 21.28
CA CYS A 5 -45.89 25.47 20.00
C CYS A 5 -46.66 24.72 18.91
N ARG A 6 -47.68 25.35 18.33
CA ARG A 6 -48.35 24.83 17.13
C ARG A 6 -47.62 25.34 15.89
N PHE A 7 -47.11 24.41 15.08
CA PHE A 7 -46.58 24.71 13.75
C PHE A 7 -47.73 24.93 12.76
N PHE A 8 -47.68 26.02 12.01
CA PHE A 8 -48.57 26.26 10.88
C PHE A 8 -47.73 26.35 9.60
N VAL A 9 -47.90 25.38 8.70
CA VAL A 9 -47.22 25.34 7.41
C VAL A 9 -48.12 26.07 6.40
N SER A 10 -47.60 27.14 5.79
CA SER A 10 -48.28 27.85 4.71
C SER A 10 -48.05 27.14 3.37
N ALA A 11 -49.07 27.12 2.50
CA ALA A 11 -49.10 26.42 1.21
C ALA A 11 -48.08 26.92 0.17
N SER A 12 -47.28 27.94 0.48
CA SER A 12 -46.24 28.50 -0.38
C SER A 12 -44.83 27.94 -0.13
N GLY A 13 -44.69 26.88 0.68
CA GLY A 13 -43.40 26.22 0.92
C GLY A 13 -42.40 27.04 1.76
N SER A 14 -42.82 28.19 2.30
CA SER A 14 -42.01 29.00 3.20
C SER A 14 -42.32 28.65 4.66
N ILE A 15 -41.36 28.04 5.36
CA ILE A 15 -41.40 27.85 6.82
C ILE A 15 -41.24 29.23 7.47
N ILE A 16 -42.31 29.73 8.10
CA ILE A 16 -42.27 30.93 8.94
C ILE A 16 -42.43 30.48 10.39
N ILE A 17 -41.35 30.57 11.17
CA ILE A 17 -41.35 30.26 12.60
C ILE A 17 -41.89 31.50 13.34
N VAL A 18 -43.13 31.45 13.83
CA VAL A 18 -43.71 32.54 14.63
C VAL A 18 -43.59 32.17 16.11
N SER A 19 -42.70 32.88 16.81
CA SER A 19 -42.49 32.74 18.26
C SER A 19 -43.35 33.76 19.01
N GLN A 20 -44.42 33.31 19.65
CA GLN A 20 -45.27 34.13 20.51
C GLN A 20 -44.64 34.25 21.91
N ASN A 21 -43.82 35.29 22.12
CA ASN A 21 -43.55 35.83 23.44
C ASN A 21 -44.14 37.25 23.48
N GLU A 22 -44.78 37.64 24.58
CA GLU A 22 -45.51 38.91 24.75
C GLU A 22 -44.58 40.14 24.88
N GLY A 23 -43.55 40.17 24.06
CA GLY A 23 -42.67 41.29 23.79
C GLY A 23 -42.14 41.12 22.37
N GLY A 24 -42.92 41.62 21.40
CA GLY A 24 -42.53 41.81 20.00
C GLY A 24 -42.06 40.55 19.25
N CYS A 25 -42.93 39.97 18.42
CA CYS A 25 -42.56 38.92 17.48
C CYS A 25 -41.73 39.50 16.31
N GLY A 26 -40.43 39.67 16.53
CA GLY A 26 -39.48 40.01 15.47
C GLY A 26 -39.10 38.77 14.66
N VAL A 27 -39.45 38.76 13.37
CA VAL A 27 -38.95 37.77 12.42
C VAL A 27 -37.43 37.97 12.30
N LYS A 28 -36.65 37.06 12.88
CA LYS A 28 -35.19 37.04 12.64
C LYS A 28 -34.99 36.63 11.17
N LYS A 29 -34.65 37.59 10.31
CA LYS A 29 -34.22 37.30 8.93
C LYS A 29 -33.02 36.35 9.00
N ALA A 30 -33.10 35.22 8.32
CA ALA A 30 -31.92 34.40 8.06
C ALA A 30 -30.88 35.29 7.35
N ALA A 31 -29.70 35.43 7.93
CA ALA A 31 -28.59 36.13 7.29
C ALA A 31 -28.12 35.26 6.12
N GLY A 32 -28.33 35.72 4.90
CA GLY A 32 -27.77 35.11 3.70
C GLY A 32 -26.31 35.54 3.51
N PHE A 33 -25.50 34.67 2.92
CA PHE A 33 -24.14 35.03 2.51
C PHE A 33 -24.18 36.13 1.45
N THR A 34 -23.26 37.09 1.54
CA THR A 34 -23.10 38.13 0.51
C THR A 34 -22.38 37.56 -0.72
N LEU A 35 -22.62 38.14 -1.90
CA LEU A 35 -21.94 37.73 -3.14
C LEU A 35 -20.42 37.91 -3.03
N THR A 36 -19.99 38.98 -2.35
CA THR A 36 -18.58 39.28 -2.05
C THR A 36 -17.95 38.24 -1.14
N GLU A 37 -18.71 37.74 -0.15
CA GLU A 37 -18.23 36.74 0.79
C GLU A 37 -18.06 35.38 0.13
N LEU A 38 -18.97 35.00 -0.77
CA LEU A 38 -18.80 33.82 -1.61
C LEU A 38 -17.54 33.93 -2.48
N MET A 39 -17.28 35.10 -3.08
CA MET A 39 -16.09 35.31 -3.91
C MET A 39 -14.80 35.21 -3.11
N ILE A 40 -14.76 35.77 -1.90
CA ILE A 40 -13.59 35.65 -1.01
C ILE A 40 -13.38 34.19 -0.64
N VAL A 41 -14.42 33.46 -0.23
CA VAL A 41 -14.31 32.05 0.14
C VAL A 41 -13.81 31.19 -1.02
N VAL A 42 -14.37 31.37 -2.22
CA VAL A 42 -13.92 30.62 -3.42
C VAL A 42 -12.47 30.97 -3.79
N SER A 43 -12.07 32.24 -3.66
CA SER A 43 -10.68 32.66 -3.92
C SER A 43 -9.69 32.02 -2.93
N LEU A 44 -10.05 31.93 -1.65
CA LEU A 44 -9.23 31.28 -0.62
C LEU A 44 -9.12 29.76 -0.88
N ILE A 45 -10.22 29.11 -1.26
CA ILE A 45 -10.22 27.69 -1.63
C ILE A 45 -9.31 27.47 -2.86
N ALA A 46 -9.36 28.34 -3.87
CA ALA A 46 -8.52 28.23 -5.06
C ALA A 46 -7.02 28.34 -4.74
N ILE A 47 -6.62 29.32 -3.91
CA ILE A 47 -5.23 29.53 -3.49
C ILE A 47 -4.73 28.35 -2.65
N THR A 48 -5.52 27.90 -1.68
CA THR A 48 -5.14 26.79 -0.79
C THR A 48 -5.06 25.46 -1.55
N ALA A 49 -5.98 25.21 -2.48
CA ALA A 49 -5.95 24.04 -3.34
C ALA A 49 -4.68 24.01 -4.22
N ALA A 50 -4.23 25.16 -4.71
CA ALA A 50 -3.02 25.25 -5.53
C ALA A 50 -1.72 24.88 -4.76
N LEU A 51 -1.68 25.14 -3.45
CA LEU A 51 -0.49 24.89 -2.61
C LEU A 51 -0.46 23.48 -1.99
N ALA A 52 -1.60 22.78 -1.92
CA ALA A 52 -1.70 21.51 -1.20
C ALA A 52 -1.12 20.29 -1.94
N VAL A 53 -0.97 20.34 -3.26
CA VAL A 53 -0.71 19.15 -4.11
C VAL A 53 0.75 18.61 -4.13
N PRO A 54 1.84 19.39 -4.01
CA PRO A 54 3.13 18.99 -4.59
C PRO A 54 3.86 17.82 -3.91
N GLY A 55 3.39 17.28 -2.78
CA GLY A 55 4.06 16.21 -2.03
C GLY A 55 3.45 14.79 -2.12
N PHE A 56 2.20 14.66 -2.56
CA PHE A 56 1.47 13.38 -2.40
C PHE A 56 2.01 12.24 -3.28
N SER A 57 2.54 12.54 -4.47
CA SER A 57 3.01 11.51 -5.40
C SER A 57 4.24 10.75 -4.89
N SER A 58 5.15 11.42 -4.18
CA SER A 58 6.33 10.81 -3.57
C SER A 58 5.94 9.89 -2.41
N MET A 59 5.04 10.37 -1.54
CA MET A 59 4.53 9.60 -0.41
C MET A 59 3.82 8.32 -0.88
N ILE A 60 2.97 8.41 -1.92
CA ILE A 60 2.29 7.25 -2.49
C ILE A 60 3.29 6.24 -3.06
N ARG A 61 4.33 6.69 -3.77
CA ARG A 61 5.38 5.80 -4.30
C ARG A 61 6.14 5.09 -3.18
N SER A 62 6.57 5.83 -2.15
CA SER A 62 7.26 5.26 -0.99
C SER A 62 6.41 4.21 -0.25
N ASN A 63 5.12 4.48 -0.09
CA ASN A 63 4.17 3.53 0.49
C ASN A 63 4.02 2.27 -0.37
N LYS A 64 3.96 2.40 -1.70
CA LYS A 64 3.93 1.24 -2.61
C LYS A 64 5.18 0.38 -2.50
N VAL A 65 6.36 0.99 -2.50
CA VAL A 65 7.64 0.28 -2.35
C VAL A 65 7.72 -0.45 -1.01
N THR A 66 7.34 0.22 0.08
CA THR A 66 7.34 -0.37 1.42
C THR A 66 6.33 -1.51 1.53
N GLY A 67 5.11 -1.34 0.99
CA GLY A 67 4.09 -2.38 0.96
C GLY A 67 4.55 -3.62 0.18
N ALA A 68 5.10 -3.42 -1.01
CA ALA A 68 5.64 -4.50 -1.85
C ALA A 68 6.77 -5.27 -1.14
N ALA A 69 7.68 -4.54 -0.49
CA ALA A 69 8.77 -5.16 0.28
C ALA A 69 8.25 -5.97 1.48
N GLN A 70 7.21 -5.49 2.17
CA GLN A 70 6.59 -6.20 3.27
C GLN A 70 5.85 -7.46 2.82
N GLU A 71 5.10 -7.38 1.72
CA GLU A 71 4.44 -8.54 1.12
C GLU A 71 5.45 -9.61 0.72
N LEU A 72 6.59 -9.20 0.15
CA LEU A 72 7.68 -10.11 -0.19
C LEU A 72 8.33 -10.73 1.06
N GLN A 73 8.56 -9.94 2.11
CA GLN A 73 9.08 -10.44 3.38
C GLN A 73 8.12 -11.47 3.99
N ASN A 74 6.81 -11.19 3.97
CA ASN A 74 5.78 -12.09 4.47
C ASN A 74 5.76 -13.39 3.65
N LEU A 75 5.89 -13.31 2.32
CA LEU A 75 5.92 -14.47 1.45
C LEU A 75 7.14 -15.35 1.70
N LEU A 76 8.33 -14.75 1.87
CA LEU A 76 9.55 -15.48 2.21
C LEU A 76 9.46 -16.13 3.58
N THR A 77 8.85 -15.44 4.55
CA THR A 77 8.60 -15.98 5.90
C THR A 77 7.62 -17.15 5.84
N TYR A 78 6.57 -17.04 5.03
CA TYR A 78 5.63 -18.13 4.76
C TYR A 78 6.34 -19.35 4.18
N ALA A 79 7.12 -19.19 3.11
CA ALA A 79 7.88 -20.28 2.50
C ALA A 79 8.86 -20.94 3.50
N ARG A 80 9.53 -20.14 4.35
CA ARG A 80 10.39 -20.65 5.42
C ARG A 80 9.59 -21.48 6.44
N SER A 81 8.43 -20.99 6.86
CA SER A 81 7.57 -21.71 7.81
C SER A 81 7.02 -23.01 7.24
N GLU A 82 6.65 -23.04 5.96
CA GLU A 82 6.22 -24.26 5.26
C GLU A 82 7.35 -25.28 5.16
N ALA A 83 8.58 -24.84 4.89
CA ALA A 83 9.73 -25.74 4.86
C ALA A 83 9.94 -26.44 6.22
N MET A 84 9.82 -25.69 7.31
CA MET A 84 9.96 -26.22 8.67
C MET A 84 8.77 -27.11 9.05
N ALA A 85 7.54 -26.68 8.77
CA ALA A 85 6.32 -27.40 9.13
C ALA A 85 6.20 -28.74 8.39
N ARG A 86 6.52 -28.77 7.10
CA ARG A 86 6.45 -29.98 6.28
C ARG A 86 7.72 -30.82 6.31
N SER A 87 8.79 -30.34 6.96
CA SER A 87 10.11 -30.99 6.98
C SER A 87 10.67 -31.29 5.58
N ILE A 88 10.36 -30.45 4.60
CA ILE A 88 10.84 -30.53 3.21
C ILE A 88 11.38 -29.19 2.74
N ASN A 89 12.21 -29.18 1.71
CA ASN A 89 12.68 -27.92 1.14
C ASN A 89 11.53 -27.21 0.41
N VAL A 90 11.35 -25.93 0.69
CA VAL A 90 10.34 -25.07 0.01
C VAL A 90 11.05 -23.83 -0.52
N GLY A 91 10.75 -23.45 -1.76
CA GLY A 91 11.34 -22.29 -2.40
C GLY A 91 10.33 -21.34 -3.02
N VAL A 92 10.73 -20.08 -3.07
CA VAL A 92 10.06 -19.01 -3.81
C VAL A 92 10.88 -18.77 -5.08
N THR A 93 10.22 -18.85 -6.23
CA THR A 93 10.84 -18.64 -7.54
C THR A 93 10.15 -17.49 -8.26
N ALA A 94 10.95 -16.53 -8.70
CA ALA A 94 10.56 -15.45 -9.59
C ALA A 94 10.78 -15.85 -11.05
N VAL A 95 10.01 -15.26 -11.97
CA VAL A 95 10.16 -15.51 -13.42
C VAL A 95 11.54 -15.09 -13.91
N THR A 96 12.06 -13.97 -13.40
CA THR A 96 13.42 -13.50 -13.69
C THR A 96 14.06 -12.95 -12.42
N VAL A 97 15.39 -12.73 -12.45
CA VAL A 97 16.10 -12.08 -11.33
C VAL A 97 15.58 -10.67 -11.03
N ASN A 98 14.87 -10.04 -11.97
CA ASN A 98 14.32 -8.69 -11.82
C ASN A 98 12.80 -8.66 -11.60
N ASP A 99 12.20 -9.78 -11.23
CA ASP A 99 10.73 -9.89 -11.12
C ASP A 99 10.28 -10.48 -9.77
N TRP A 100 10.92 -10.05 -8.69
CA TRP A 100 10.58 -10.45 -7.32
C TRP A 100 9.31 -9.81 -6.76
N THR A 101 8.72 -8.88 -7.51
CA THR A 101 7.45 -8.19 -7.21
C THR A 101 6.34 -8.55 -8.19
N GLY A 102 6.65 -9.31 -9.25
CA GLY A 102 5.69 -9.77 -10.25
C GLY A 102 5.20 -11.18 -9.99
N ALA A 103 5.26 -12.04 -11.01
CA ALA A 103 4.73 -13.40 -10.90
C ALA A 103 5.69 -14.29 -10.10
N LEU A 104 5.17 -14.88 -9.02
CA LEU A 104 5.94 -15.70 -8.09
C LEU A 104 5.28 -17.05 -7.91
N VAL A 105 6.11 -18.08 -7.75
CA VAL A 105 5.67 -19.44 -7.42
C VAL A 105 6.35 -19.88 -6.13
N VAL A 106 5.57 -20.28 -5.14
CA VAL A 106 6.03 -21.00 -3.95
C VAL A 106 5.75 -22.47 -4.16
N ALA A 107 6.79 -23.28 -4.17
CA ALA A 107 6.68 -24.72 -4.39
C ALA A 107 7.67 -25.49 -3.53
N THR A 108 7.38 -26.77 -3.32
CA THR A 108 8.34 -27.70 -2.75
C THR A 108 9.46 -27.93 -3.76
N VAL A 109 10.69 -28.16 -3.27
CA VAL A 109 11.80 -28.52 -4.16
C VAL A 109 11.67 -29.99 -4.52
N THR A 110 11.79 -30.30 -5.82
CA THR A 110 11.78 -31.68 -6.31
C THR A 110 12.79 -32.52 -5.54
N SER A 111 12.34 -33.67 -5.06
CA SER A 111 13.14 -34.63 -4.31
C SER A 111 12.73 -36.03 -4.72
N THR A 112 13.62 -37.00 -4.51
CA THR A 112 13.34 -38.43 -4.72
C THR A 112 12.13 -38.92 -3.93
N VAL A 113 11.76 -38.21 -2.85
CA VAL A 113 10.61 -38.51 -1.99
C VAL A 113 9.29 -37.94 -2.53
N LEU A 114 9.32 -36.78 -3.16
CA LEU A 114 8.11 -36.07 -3.63
C LEU A 114 7.77 -36.38 -5.10
N GLY A 115 8.74 -36.87 -5.89
CA GLY A 115 8.60 -37.15 -7.31
C GLY A 115 8.55 -35.87 -8.15
N GLU A 116 7.59 -34.99 -7.87
CA GLU A 116 7.36 -33.70 -8.53
C GLU A 116 7.29 -32.55 -7.51
N ALA A 117 7.45 -31.31 -7.98
CA ALA A 117 7.29 -30.12 -7.16
C ALA A 117 5.79 -29.82 -6.92
N GLU A 118 5.35 -29.82 -5.66
CA GLU A 118 4.01 -29.38 -5.27
C GLU A 118 3.98 -27.85 -5.21
N ILE A 119 3.04 -27.24 -5.93
CA ILE A 119 2.82 -25.79 -5.89
C ILE A 119 1.98 -25.46 -4.66
N LEU A 120 2.57 -24.74 -3.71
CA LEU A 120 1.90 -24.32 -2.48
C LEU A 120 1.11 -23.03 -2.67
N ARG A 121 1.69 -22.09 -3.43
CA ARG A 121 1.08 -20.80 -3.71
C ARG A 121 1.57 -20.23 -5.02
N ARG A 122 0.67 -19.64 -5.81
CA ARG A 122 1.00 -18.99 -7.09
C ARG A 122 0.43 -17.59 -7.14
N PHE A 123 1.22 -16.64 -7.65
CA PHE A 123 0.82 -15.28 -7.96
C PHE A 123 0.88 -15.10 -9.47
N THR A 124 -0.25 -14.78 -10.11
CA THR A 124 -0.35 -14.48 -11.54
C THR A 124 -0.84 -13.06 -11.79
N ASP A 125 -0.74 -12.63 -13.04
CA ASP A 125 -1.36 -11.43 -13.62
C ASP A 125 -0.86 -10.10 -13.04
N THR A 126 -1.33 -9.69 -11.87
CA THR A 126 -0.91 -8.45 -11.19
C THR A 126 0.38 -8.61 -10.39
N GLY A 127 0.88 -9.84 -10.25
CA GLY A 127 2.06 -10.15 -9.47
C GLY A 127 1.84 -10.02 -7.96
N LEU A 128 2.94 -10.03 -7.20
CA LEU A 128 2.92 -9.86 -5.76
C LEU A 128 2.56 -8.42 -5.35
N ALA A 129 3.04 -7.42 -6.10
CA ALA A 129 2.90 -6.01 -5.74
C ALA A 129 2.21 -5.16 -6.81
N ALA A 130 1.63 -4.03 -6.37
CA ALA A 130 0.96 -3.07 -7.24
C ALA A 130 1.90 -2.41 -8.27
N SER A 131 1.33 -2.01 -9.42
CA SER A 131 2.06 -1.34 -10.50
C SER A 131 2.85 -0.11 -10.03
N GLY A 132 4.04 0.05 -10.60
CA GLY A 132 4.96 1.15 -10.30
C GLY A 132 6.08 0.80 -9.32
N VAL A 133 6.28 -0.48 -9.03
CA VAL A 133 7.37 -1.03 -8.21
C VAL A 133 8.14 -2.05 -9.03
N ASN A 134 9.47 -1.98 -8.96
CA ASN A 134 10.35 -2.96 -9.57
C ASN A 134 11.26 -3.58 -8.50
N SER A 135 11.89 -4.69 -8.86
CA SER A 135 12.79 -5.40 -7.96
C SER A 135 13.96 -6.03 -8.69
N THR A 136 15.02 -6.33 -7.94
CA THR A 136 16.22 -7.01 -8.44
C THR A 136 16.78 -7.89 -7.35
N GLY A 137 16.82 -9.19 -7.60
CA GLY A 137 17.41 -10.21 -6.75
C GLY A 137 18.78 -10.68 -7.23
N THR A 138 19.53 -11.31 -6.35
CA THR A 138 20.80 -11.98 -6.69
C THR A 138 20.62 -13.34 -7.36
N SER A 139 19.42 -13.91 -7.30
CA SER A 139 19.03 -15.20 -7.88
C SER A 139 17.55 -15.16 -8.28
N THR A 140 17.11 -16.09 -9.12
CA THR A 140 15.69 -16.30 -9.46
C THR A 140 14.95 -17.10 -8.39
N THR A 141 15.67 -17.83 -7.53
CA THR A 141 15.07 -18.73 -6.54
C THR A 141 15.71 -18.55 -5.18
N VAL A 142 14.88 -18.48 -4.14
CA VAL A 142 15.26 -18.52 -2.73
C VAL A 142 14.56 -19.70 -2.09
N ALA A 143 15.34 -20.71 -1.68
CA ALA A 143 14.82 -21.94 -1.08
C ALA A 143 15.31 -22.12 0.36
N PHE A 144 14.41 -22.60 1.21
CA PHE A 144 14.62 -22.88 2.62
C PHE A 144 14.66 -24.39 2.87
N ARG A 145 15.51 -24.79 3.81
CA ARG A 145 15.63 -26.16 4.33
C ARG A 145 14.66 -26.37 5.51
N PRO A 146 14.40 -27.64 5.90
CA PRO A 146 13.59 -27.99 7.07
C PRO A 146 14.03 -27.37 8.40
N ASN A 147 15.31 -27.03 8.54
CA ASN A 147 15.85 -26.34 9.71
C ASN A 147 15.72 -24.81 9.62
N GLY A 148 15.03 -24.29 8.61
CA GLY A 148 14.79 -22.88 8.38
C GLY A 148 15.99 -22.11 7.82
N THR A 149 17.10 -22.76 7.45
CA THR A 149 18.25 -22.12 6.79
C THR A 149 18.06 -22.05 5.27
N LEU A 150 18.87 -21.24 4.59
CA LEU A 150 18.87 -21.25 3.13
C LEU A 150 19.51 -22.53 2.58
N VAL A 151 19.03 -22.96 1.42
CA VAL A 151 19.69 -24.02 0.62
C VAL A 151 21.03 -23.51 0.07
N SER A 152 21.07 -22.24 -0.36
CA SER A 152 22.28 -21.52 -0.77
C SER A 152 23.20 -21.22 0.42
N THR A 153 24.51 -21.29 0.21
CA THR A 153 25.52 -20.87 1.19
C THR A 153 25.80 -19.37 1.16
N ALA A 154 25.40 -18.68 0.09
CA ALA A 154 25.46 -17.23 -0.03
C ALA A 154 24.14 -16.58 0.41
N ALA A 155 24.23 -15.37 0.99
CA ALA A 155 23.06 -14.57 1.31
C ALA A 155 22.29 -14.19 0.04
N ALA A 156 20.97 -14.30 0.08
CA ALA A 156 20.12 -13.79 -0.99
C ALA A 156 19.80 -12.32 -0.70
N VAL A 157 19.93 -11.46 -1.72
CA VAL A 157 19.62 -10.04 -1.61
C VAL A 157 18.60 -9.69 -2.67
N ILE A 158 17.53 -9.02 -2.27
CA ILE A 158 16.47 -8.56 -3.16
C ILE A 158 16.22 -7.07 -2.88
N ASN A 159 16.45 -6.24 -3.88
CA ASN A 159 16.13 -4.83 -3.85
C ASN A 159 14.73 -4.60 -4.40
N VAL A 160 13.99 -3.69 -3.79
CA VAL A 160 12.65 -3.24 -4.18
C VAL A 160 12.66 -1.71 -4.25
N CYS A 161 12.15 -1.14 -5.32
CA CYS A 161 12.26 0.28 -5.62
C CYS A 161 11.07 0.78 -6.46
N ALA A 162 10.89 2.10 -6.52
CA ALA A 162 9.91 2.68 -7.41
C ALA A 162 10.36 2.54 -8.88
N SER A 163 9.41 2.31 -9.79
CA SER A 163 9.71 2.22 -11.21
C SER A 163 10.14 3.58 -11.76
N ASN A 164 11.27 3.63 -12.47
CA ASN A 164 11.78 4.84 -13.15
C ASN A 164 12.01 6.05 -12.22
N ASP A 165 12.15 5.83 -10.91
CA ASP A 165 12.35 6.90 -9.94
C ASP A 165 13.38 6.51 -8.88
N LYS A 166 14.56 7.09 -8.99
CA LYS A 166 15.67 6.90 -8.04
C LYS A 166 15.60 7.83 -6.82
N ALA A 167 14.73 8.84 -6.84
CA ALA A 167 14.59 9.76 -5.71
C ALA A 167 13.76 9.16 -4.57
N THR A 168 12.92 8.18 -4.87
CA THR A 168 12.19 7.40 -3.86
C THR A 168 13.12 6.39 -3.19
N THR A 169 13.18 6.39 -1.85
CA THR A 169 13.95 5.42 -1.07
C THR A 169 13.49 3.98 -1.36
N GLY A 170 14.45 3.10 -1.65
CA GLY A 170 14.22 1.68 -1.87
C GLY A 170 14.28 0.86 -0.59
N ARG A 171 13.88 -0.41 -0.69
CA ARG A 171 13.99 -1.42 0.38
C ARG A 171 14.82 -2.59 -0.10
N THR A 172 15.83 -2.97 0.66
CA THR A 172 16.61 -4.19 0.43
C THR A 172 16.21 -5.24 1.44
N LEU A 173 15.73 -6.38 0.97
CA LEU A 173 15.59 -7.59 1.75
C LEU A 173 16.87 -8.40 1.65
N THR A 174 17.48 -8.72 2.78
CA THR A 174 18.62 -9.62 2.88
C THR A 174 18.21 -10.86 3.65
N ILE A 175 18.38 -12.02 3.02
CA ILE A 175 18.17 -13.31 3.64
C ILE A 175 19.55 -13.91 3.91
N SER A 176 19.92 -14.02 5.17
CA SER A 176 21.19 -14.62 5.57
C SER A 176 21.19 -16.12 5.28
N PRO A 177 22.36 -16.76 5.14
CA PRO A 177 22.44 -18.23 5.01
C PRO A 177 21.75 -18.96 6.18
N GLY A 178 21.70 -18.35 7.37
CA GLY A 178 20.95 -18.84 8.53
C GLY A 178 19.42 -18.68 8.44
N GLY A 179 18.89 -18.14 7.33
CA GLY A 179 17.47 -17.96 7.10
C GLY A 179 16.84 -16.75 7.79
N GLN A 180 17.65 -15.86 8.38
CA GLN A 180 17.15 -14.60 8.92
C GLN A 180 16.83 -13.65 7.77
N ILE A 181 15.60 -13.17 7.72
CA ILE A 181 15.12 -12.20 6.73
C ILE A 181 15.14 -10.82 7.39
N SER A 182 15.96 -9.91 6.88
CA SER A 182 16.06 -8.53 7.35
C SER A 182 15.74 -7.55 6.22
N MET A 183 15.06 -6.45 6.55
CA MET A 183 14.75 -5.39 5.61
C MET A 183 15.50 -4.12 6.03
N LYS A 184 16.15 -3.47 5.08
CA LYS A 184 16.85 -2.20 5.29
C LYS A 184 16.51 -1.22 4.18
N ASP A 185 16.68 0.05 4.48
CA ASP A 185 16.53 1.13 3.51
C ASP A 185 17.79 1.27 2.66
N PHE A 186 17.63 1.62 1.39
CA PHE A 186 18.74 2.00 0.53
C PHE A 186 18.34 3.13 -0.43
N ALA A 187 19.32 3.92 -0.85
CA ALA A 187 19.13 4.93 -1.88
C ALA A 187 19.44 4.33 -3.26
N PRO A 188 18.46 4.19 -4.18
CA PRO A 188 18.71 3.62 -5.49
C PRO A 188 19.66 4.50 -6.31
N THR A 189 20.67 3.87 -6.89
CA THR A 189 21.57 4.52 -7.87
C THR A 189 20.98 4.43 -9.28
N SER A 190 20.21 3.37 -9.56
CA SER A 190 19.45 3.18 -10.79
C SER A 190 18.06 2.61 -10.49
N ALA A 191 17.04 3.16 -11.15
CA ALA A 191 15.67 2.66 -11.13
C ALA A 191 15.15 2.58 -12.57
N LYS A 192 15.07 1.37 -13.13
CA LYS A 192 14.58 1.09 -14.49
C LYS A 192 13.31 0.27 -14.42
N THR A 193 12.57 0.17 -15.52
CA THR A 193 11.44 -0.77 -15.67
C THR A 193 11.82 -2.23 -15.44
N SER A 194 13.09 -2.57 -15.63
CA SER A 194 13.61 -3.93 -15.52
C SER A 194 14.39 -4.19 -14.22
N GLY A 195 14.23 -3.36 -13.18
CA GLY A 195 14.90 -3.55 -11.88
C GLY A 195 15.66 -2.32 -11.35
N CYS A 196 16.40 -2.51 -10.26
CA CYS A 196 17.15 -1.45 -9.59
C CYS A 196 18.38 -1.90 -8.81
N SER A 197 19.31 -0.97 -8.66
CA SER A 197 20.59 -1.12 -7.97
C SER A 197 20.85 0.04 -7.03
#